data_AF-A0A1X7F004-F1
#
_entry.id   AF-A0A1X7F004-F1
#
_cell.length_a   1.000
_cell.length_b   1.000
_cell.length_c   1.000
_cell.angle_alpha   90.00
_cell.angle_beta   90.00
_cell.angle_gamma   90.00
#
_symmetry.space_group_name_H-M   'P 1'
#
loop_
_entity.id
_entity.type
_entity.pdbx_description
1 polymer ?
#
loop_
_entity_poly.entity_id
_entity_poly.type
_entity_poly.pdbx_seq_one_letter_code
_entity_poly.pdbx_strand_id
1 'polypeptide(L)'
;MRQRLQFTAPGQFETLLRQCVHRLSVDPADANQWFILAQGLEGARRDGQALRLARRAMVLLPGQPVLLRFVAALSKRLNRLDEAKGCYGEIARLLPGDEEARVELAEIESRQRILNAPLRVRAEPKRAPSEPITVNLLYKWWDQPWLRQTPGGTGRWGNHQFVANREGGQSDWVVVYEDLDRPRTVTCRPGKLVLATGEPPSLSRYSRGYLDQFDLVVTAHEDLVHPRVLLSQVPLPWHIGLFGPEAWPGSGPIDYDLLSGVTGMDKAFAVSAIVSDKALTQGHLARADFLRRLKALMGDTLHLYGRGYCEVANKWSAIAPYKFHLCIENYQSDHYWTEKLSDAYLGWSIPIYHGCTKIREAFDPSTFCGIDIRDPEASYRRIMDFMEMHRDTDVSALLARQRAAVLNGHNMFNRLAEICADAAGDGWRQVTLHPEISFQKGR
;
A
#
# COMPACT_ATOMS: atom_id res chain seq x y z
N MET A 1 -24.69 29.09 11.38
CA MET A 1 -25.26 29.56 10.10
C MET A 1 -24.30 29.25 8.96
N ARG A 2 -24.53 28.19 8.18
CA ARG A 2 -23.74 27.86 6.97
C ARG A 2 -24.48 28.38 5.73
N GLN A 3 -24.31 29.64 5.37
CA GLN A 3 -24.63 30.09 4.02
C GLN A 3 -23.40 29.81 3.14
N ARG A 4 -23.38 28.64 2.49
CA ARG A 4 -22.54 28.46 1.30
C ARG A 4 -23.08 29.43 0.25
N LEU A 5 -22.22 30.25 -0.34
CA LEU A 5 -22.57 30.99 -1.55
C LEU A 5 -22.94 29.96 -2.63
N GLN A 6 -24.23 29.72 -2.84
CA GLN A 6 -24.72 28.93 -3.96
C GLN A 6 -24.70 29.82 -5.20
N PHE A 7 -23.65 29.71 -6.00
CA PHE A 7 -23.61 30.35 -7.31
C PHE A 7 -24.41 29.49 -8.29
N THR A 8 -25.61 29.94 -8.66
CA THR A 8 -26.58 29.21 -9.49
C THR A 8 -26.44 29.46 -11.00
N ALA A 9 -25.42 30.18 -11.45
CA ALA A 9 -25.21 30.47 -12.88
C ALA A 9 -23.72 30.35 -13.31
N PRO A 10 -23.40 29.68 -14.45
CA PRO A 10 -22.02 29.40 -14.91
C PRO A 10 -21.10 30.62 -15.16
N GLY A 11 -21.61 31.85 -15.23
CA GLY A 11 -20.80 33.06 -15.54
C GLY A 11 -20.60 34.06 -14.40
N GLN A 12 -21.32 33.90 -13.27
CA GLN A 12 -21.24 34.85 -12.15
C GLN A 12 -19.97 34.66 -11.32
N PHE A 13 -19.53 33.40 -11.20
CA PHE A 13 -18.37 33.04 -10.40
C PHE A 13 -17.05 33.55 -11.01
N GLU A 14 -16.86 33.38 -12.32
CA GLU A 14 -15.68 33.92 -13.02
C GLU A 14 -15.62 35.46 -12.97
N THR A 15 -16.77 36.11 -13.08
CA THR A 15 -16.89 37.57 -13.00
C THR A 15 -16.47 38.07 -11.60
N LEU A 16 -16.91 37.39 -10.54
CA LEU A 16 -16.53 37.68 -9.16
C LEU A 16 -15.02 37.50 -8.95
N LEU A 17 -14.42 36.42 -9.47
CA LEU A 17 -12.98 36.20 -9.38
C LEU A 17 -12.18 37.31 -10.09
N ARG A 18 -12.61 37.72 -11.30
CA ARG A 18 -11.97 38.84 -12.02
C ARG A 18 -12.05 40.16 -11.26
N GLN A 19 -13.20 40.46 -10.64
CA GLN A 19 -13.36 41.65 -9.80
C GLN A 19 -12.47 41.60 -8.54
N CYS A 20 -12.37 40.44 -7.89
CA CYS A 20 -11.47 40.26 -6.76
C CYS A 20 -10.00 40.44 -7.14
N VAL A 21 -9.56 39.88 -8.27
CA VAL A 21 -8.18 40.06 -8.79
C VAL A 21 -7.92 41.54 -9.12
N HIS A 22 -8.87 42.24 -9.75
CA HIS A 22 -8.72 43.66 -10.02
C HIS A 22 -8.62 44.48 -8.73
N ARG A 23 -9.47 44.22 -7.72
CA ARG A 23 -9.36 44.89 -6.42
C ARG A 23 -8.03 44.63 -5.72
N LEU A 24 -7.53 43.39 -5.77
CA LEU A 24 -6.22 43.05 -5.22
C LEU A 24 -5.05 43.66 -5.98
N SER A 25 -5.23 44.01 -7.27
CA SER A 25 -4.22 44.76 -8.03
C SER A 25 -4.12 46.22 -7.58
N VAL A 26 -5.19 46.77 -7.01
CA VAL A 26 -5.25 48.14 -6.48
C VAL A 26 -4.88 48.17 -4.99
N ASP A 27 -5.40 47.22 -4.21
CA ASP A 27 -5.09 47.05 -2.79
C ASP A 27 -4.73 45.57 -2.46
N PRO A 28 -3.44 45.22 -2.50
CA PRO A 28 -2.99 43.86 -2.16
C PRO A 28 -3.16 43.49 -0.68
N ALA A 29 -3.51 44.44 0.20
CA ALA A 29 -3.69 44.24 1.63
C ALA A 29 -5.15 43.92 2.02
N ASP A 30 -6.10 43.92 1.08
CA ASP A 30 -7.49 43.56 1.35
C ASP A 30 -7.65 42.04 1.60
N ALA A 31 -7.64 41.67 2.89
CA ALA A 31 -7.79 40.30 3.35
C ALA A 31 -9.10 39.64 2.90
N ASN A 32 -10.19 40.41 2.75
CA ASN A 32 -11.49 39.88 2.36
C ASN A 32 -11.48 39.42 0.90
N GLN A 33 -10.80 40.14 0.01
CA GLN A 33 -10.69 39.72 -1.40
C GLN A 33 -9.86 38.44 -1.53
N TRP A 34 -8.77 38.31 -0.77
CA TRP A 34 -7.99 37.07 -0.72
C TRP A 34 -8.83 35.89 -0.23
N PHE A 35 -9.68 36.10 0.77
CA PHE A 35 -10.54 35.05 1.29
C PHE A 35 -11.67 34.67 0.32
N ILE A 36 -12.30 35.63 -0.35
CA ILE A 36 -13.32 35.36 -1.39
C ILE A 36 -12.71 34.54 -2.54
N LEU A 37 -11.49 34.88 -2.99
CA LEU A 37 -10.78 34.08 -3.98
C LEU A 37 -10.49 32.66 -3.47
N ALA A 38 -10.10 32.52 -2.20
CA ALA A 38 -9.84 31.22 -1.60
C ALA A 38 -11.11 30.35 -1.54
N GLN A 39 -12.24 30.91 -1.10
CA GLN A 39 -13.55 30.25 -1.08
C GLN A 39 -14.00 29.84 -2.48
N GLY A 40 -13.74 30.70 -3.47
CA GLY A 40 -14.01 30.37 -4.85
C GLY A 40 -13.18 29.19 -5.34
N LEU A 41 -11.87 29.21 -5.10
CA LEU A 41 -10.99 28.11 -5.49
C LEU A 41 -11.33 26.81 -4.77
N GLU A 42 -11.80 26.86 -3.52
CA GLU A 42 -12.30 25.70 -2.78
C GLU A 42 -13.59 25.15 -3.40
N GLY A 43 -14.54 26.02 -3.78
CA GLY A 43 -15.74 25.65 -4.51
C GLY A 43 -15.44 25.00 -5.87
N ALA A 44 -14.36 25.45 -6.53
CA ALA A 44 -13.81 24.86 -7.74
C ALA A 44 -12.87 23.66 -7.47
N ARG A 45 -12.79 23.16 -6.23
CA ARG A 45 -12.00 22.00 -5.78
C ARG A 45 -10.49 22.13 -5.98
N ARG A 46 -9.96 23.36 -6.03
CA ARG A 46 -8.52 23.69 -6.13
C ARG A 46 -7.93 23.97 -4.75
N ASP A 47 -8.05 23.02 -3.84
CA ASP A 47 -7.79 23.16 -2.40
C ASP A 47 -6.38 23.65 -2.07
N GLY A 48 -5.35 23.21 -2.81
CA GLY A 48 -3.98 23.68 -2.61
C GLY A 48 -3.77 25.16 -2.95
N GLN A 49 -4.50 25.68 -3.93
CA GLN A 49 -4.46 27.09 -4.31
C GLN A 49 -5.33 27.92 -3.36
N ALA A 50 -6.51 27.41 -3.02
CA ALA A 50 -7.38 27.97 -2.00
C ALA A 50 -6.63 28.15 -0.67
N LEU A 51 -5.87 27.14 -0.23
CA LEU A 51 -5.08 27.20 1.00
C LEU A 51 -4.01 28.30 0.95
N ARG A 52 -3.33 28.48 -0.19
CA ARG A 52 -2.34 29.56 -0.33
C ARG A 52 -2.96 30.95 -0.18
N LEU A 53 -4.12 31.17 -0.82
CA LEU A 53 -4.82 32.45 -0.75
C LEU A 53 -5.43 32.67 0.64
N ALA A 54 -6.00 31.63 1.24
CA ALA A 54 -6.53 31.69 2.61
C ALA A 54 -5.44 32.00 3.64
N ARG A 55 -4.24 31.43 3.50
CA ARG A 55 -3.08 31.80 4.34
C ARG A 55 -2.68 33.25 4.17
N ARG A 56 -2.72 33.79 2.94
CA ARG A 56 -2.46 35.21 2.69
C ARG A 56 -3.49 36.10 3.40
N ALA A 57 -4.77 35.75 3.32
CA ALA A 57 -5.83 36.44 4.06
C ALA A 57 -5.61 36.35 5.58
N MET A 58 -5.23 35.17 6.09
CA MET A 58 -4.98 34.93 7.51
C MET A 58 -3.77 35.71 8.05
N VAL A 59 -2.74 35.96 7.24
CA VAL A 59 -1.61 36.84 7.61
C VAL A 59 -2.06 38.30 7.74
N LEU A 60 -2.92 38.76 6.84
CA LEU A 60 -3.42 40.14 6.83
C LEU A 60 -4.47 40.39 7.93
N LEU A 61 -5.22 39.35 8.31
CA LEU A 61 -6.25 39.42 9.33
C LEU A 61 -6.17 38.20 10.28
N PRO A 62 -5.17 38.18 11.18
CA PRO A 62 -4.93 37.04 12.07
C PRO A 62 -6.03 36.89 13.13
N GLY A 63 -6.18 35.68 13.66
CA GLY A 63 -7.08 35.40 14.79
C GLY A 63 -8.57 35.36 14.45
N GLN A 64 -8.97 35.48 13.18
CA GLN A 64 -10.38 35.37 12.79
C GLN A 64 -10.85 33.91 12.76
N PRO A 65 -11.85 33.50 13.57
CA PRO A 65 -12.27 32.10 13.66
C PRO A 65 -12.75 31.50 12.33
N VAL A 66 -13.37 32.32 11.46
CA VAL A 66 -13.84 31.87 10.14
C VAL A 66 -12.68 31.55 9.19
N LEU A 67 -11.60 32.35 9.22
CA LEU A 67 -10.39 32.11 8.42
C LEU A 67 -9.61 30.93 8.97
N LEU A 68 -9.44 30.87 10.29
CA LEU A 68 -8.80 29.75 10.97
C LEU A 68 -9.50 28.43 10.65
N ARG A 69 -10.84 28.39 10.69
CA ARG A 69 -11.61 27.16 10.38
C ARG A 69 -11.46 26.76 8.93
N PHE A 70 -11.47 27.73 8.02
CA PHE A 70 -11.32 27.47 6.59
C PHE A 70 -9.92 26.94 6.26
N VAL A 71 -8.87 27.56 6.81
CA VAL A 71 -7.49 27.09 6.69
C VAL A 71 -7.35 25.71 7.34
N ALA A 72 -7.89 25.50 8.54
CA ALA A 72 -7.81 24.22 9.23
C ALA A 72 -8.46 23.07 8.44
N ALA A 73 -9.65 23.29 7.88
CA ALA A 73 -10.36 22.30 7.09
C ALA A 73 -9.63 21.98 5.77
N LEU A 74 -9.08 22.99 5.09
CA LEU A 74 -8.26 22.79 3.89
C LEU A 74 -6.94 22.07 4.22
N SER A 75 -6.26 22.49 5.28
CA SER A 75 -5.02 21.86 5.75
C SER A 75 -5.25 20.41 6.17
N LYS A 76 -6.35 20.10 6.86
CA LYS A 76 -6.73 18.72 7.21
C LYS A 76 -7.00 17.89 5.96
N ARG A 77 -7.71 18.43 4.96
CA ARG A 77 -8.00 17.76 3.68
C ARG A 77 -6.74 17.52 2.83
N LEU A 78 -5.78 18.43 2.92
CA LEU A 78 -4.44 18.32 2.33
C LEU A 78 -3.43 17.60 3.24
N ASN A 79 -3.90 16.96 4.32
CA ASN A 79 -3.13 16.21 5.30
C ASN A 79 -1.95 16.98 5.97
N ARG A 80 -2.04 18.30 6.03
CA ARG A 80 -1.16 19.19 6.80
C ARG A 80 -1.65 19.26 8.25
N LEU A 81 -1.57 18.14 8.95
CA LEU A 81 -2.22 17.95 10.24
C LEU A 81 -1.69 18.86 11.35
N ASP A 82 -0.40 19.21 11.34
CA ASP A 82 0.16 20.14 12.33
C ASP A 82 -0.41 21.55 12.18
N GLU A 83 -0.58 22.01 10.95
CA GLU A 83 -1.21 23.30 10.66
C GLU A 83 -2.71 23.26 10.98
N ALA A 84 -3.39 22.17 10.61
CA ALA A 84 -4.80 21.98 10.95
C ALA A 84 -5.00 21.98 12.47
N LYS A 85 -4.13 21.27 13.21
CA LYS A 85 -4.11 21.25 14.68
C LYS A 85 -3.86 22.64 15.25
N GLY A 86 -2.88 23.37 14.72
CA GLY A 86 -2.59 24.74 15.15
C GLY A 86 -3.79 25.67 14.99
N CYS A 87 -4.46 25.60 13.83
CA CYS A 87 -5.62 26.44 13.55
C CYS A 87 -6.85 26.07 14.41
N TYR A 88 -7.19 24.78 14.54
CA TYR A 88 -8.29 24.37 15.43
C TYR A 88 -7.98 24.60 16.92
N GLY A 89 -6.70 24.49 17.31
CA GLY A 89 -6.25 24.84 18.66
C GLY A 89 -6.44 26.32 18.97
N GLU A 90 -6.17 27.20 18.00
CA GLU A 90 -6.44 28.63 18.12
C GLU A 90 -7.94 28.91 18.24
N ILE A 91 -8.77 28.24 17.44
CA ILE A 91 -10.25 28.36 17.55
C ILE A 91 -10.72 27.92 18.93
N ALA A 92 -10.23 26.79 19.46
CA ALA A 92 -10.59 26.32 20.79
C ALA A 92 -10.15 27.29 21.90
N ARG A 93 -9.06 28.03 21.70
CA ARG A 93 -8.64 29.09 22.65
C ARG A 93 -9.56 30.31 22.58
N LEU A 94 -9.90 30.76 21.37
CA LEU A 94 -10.76 31.93 21.14
C LEU A 94 -12.22 31.66 21.52
N LEU A 95 -12.67 30.42 21.35
CA LEU A 95 -14.04 29.95 21.59
C LEU A 95 -14.02 28.63 22.39
N PRO A 96 -13.86 28.68 23.72
CA PRO A 96 -13.72 27.48 24.57
C PRO A 96 -14.90 26.49 24.57
N GLY A 97 -16.06 26.89 24.03
CA GLY A 97 -17.25 26.04 23.88
C GLY A 97 -17.49 25.51 22.46
N ASP A 98 -16.54 25.68 21.53
CA ASP A 98 -16.72 25.26 20.13
C ASP A 98 -16.58 23.73 19.98
N GLU A 99 -17.73 23.04 19.93
CA GLU A 99 -17.76 21.58 19.82
C GLU A 99 -17.13 21.06 18.51
N GLU A 100 -17.26 21.79 17.41
CA GLU A 100 -16.71 21.41 16.11
C GLU A 100 -15.17 21.40 16.17
N ALA A 101 -14.55 22.46 16.72
CA ALA A 101 -13.10 22.51 16.91
C ALA A 101 -12.60 21.39 17.83
N ARG A 102 -13.35 21.04 18.89
CA ARG A 102 -12.98 19.95 19.81
C ARG A 102 -13.01 18.58 19.12
N VAL A 103 -14.06 18.29 18.34
CA VAL A 103 -14.18 17.03 17.58
C VAL A 103 -13.08 16.93 16.53
N GLU A 104 -12.85 18.02 15.80
CA GLU A 104 -11.84 18.08 14.75
C GLU A 104 -10.41 17.90 15.31
N LEU A 105 -10.10 18.51 16.47
CA LEU A 105 -8.84 18.28 17.18
C LEU A 105 -8.67 16.82 17.60
N ALA A 106 -9.70 16.20 18.18
CA ALA A 106 -9.65 14.80 18.58
C ALA A 106 -9.41 13.86 17.37
N GLU A 107 -10.04 14.16 16.23
CA GLU A 107 -9.82 13.40 14.99
C GLU A 107 -8.41 13.62 14.44
N ILE A 108 -7.92 14.85 14.42
CA ILE A 108 -6.54 15.17 13.97
C ILE A 108 -5.52 14.50 14.88
N GLU A 109 -5.72 14.51 16.20
CA GLU A 109 -4.86 13.83 17.15
C GLU A 109 -4.91 12.31 16.99
N SER A 110 -6.06 11.76 16.62
CA SER A 110 -6.17 10.34 16.26
C SER A 110 -5.40 10.00 14.99
N ARG A 111 -5.55 10.81 13.93
CA ARG A 111 -4.79 10.65 12.68
C ARG A 111 -3.30 10.84 12.91
N GLN A 112 -2.89 11.85 13.66
CA GLN A 112 -1.50 12.06 14.06
C GLN A 112 -1.00 10.92 14.95
N ARG A 113 -1.82 10.30 15.78
CA ARG A 113 -1.41 9.11 16.55
C ARG A 113 -1.16 7.90 15.66
N ILE A 114 -1.90 7.74 14.57
CA ILE A 114 -1.66 6.69 13.57
C ILE A 114 -0.40 7.03 12.75
N LEU A 115 -0.23 8.29 12.35
CA LEU A 115 0.86 8.76 11.48
C LEU A 115 2.19 8.98 12.22
N ASN A 116 2.13 9.31 13.50
CA ASN A 116 3.25 9.50 14.42
C ASN A 116 3.30 8.39 15.46
N ALA A 117 2.53 7.30 15.30
CA ALA A 117 2.85 6.08 16.03
C ALA A 117 4.31 5.79 15.67
N PRO A 118 5.26 5.89 16.62
CA PRO A 118 6.52 5.23 16.37
C PRO A 118 6.14 3.79 16.07
N LEU A 119 6.75 3.21 15.03
CA LEU A 119 6.83 1.77 14.91
C LEU A 119 7.45 1.30 16.23
N ARG A 120 6.61 1.04 17.23
CA ARG A 120 7.02 0.45 18.49
C ARG A 120 7.27 -1.00 18.13
N VAL A 121 8.45 -1.26 17.58
CA VAL A 121 9.22 -2.41 17.99
C VAL A 121 9.58 -2.14 19.46
N ARG A 122 8.60 -2.30 20.36
CA ARG A 122 8.90 -2.61 21.75
C ARG A 122 9.30 -4.07 21.77
N ALA A 123 10.51 -4.34 21.33
CA ALA A 123 11.32 -5.29 22.04
C ALA A 123 12.08 -4.46 23.06
N GLU A 124 11.60 -4.42 24.30
CA GLU A 124 12.59 -4.36 25.38
C GLU A 124 13.55 -5.52 25.12
N PRO A 125 14.88 -5.32 25.17
CA PRO A 125 15.81 -6.41 24.97
C PRO A 125 15.66 -7.37 26.14
N LYS A 126 14.73 -8.32 26.04
CA LYS A 126 14.93 -9.64 26.62
C LYS A 126 16.20 -10.13 25.97
N ARG A 127 17.28 -10.11 26.77
CA ARG A 127 18.64 -10.60 26.46
C ARG A 127 18.64 -11.35 25.14
N ALA A 128 19.11 -10.68 24.07
CA ALA A 128 19.16 -11.28 22.75
C ALA A 128 19.82 -12.67 22.89
N PRO A 129 19.23 -13.74 22.33
CA PRO A 129 19.92 -15.02 22.32
C PRO A 129 21.33 -14.80 21.72
N SER A 130 22.33 -15.49 22.26
CA SER A 130 23.72 -15.31 21.84
C SER A 130 23.94 -15.61 20.34
N GLU A 131 23.00 -16.32 19.74
CA GLU A 131 22.95 -16.65 18.31
C GLU A 131 21.61 -16.22 17.69
N PRO A 132 21.60 -15.80 16.42
CA PRO A 132 20.37 -15.40 15.72
C PRO A 132 19.43 -16.60 15.52
N ILE A 133 18.12 -16.34 15.51
CA ILE A 133 17.10 -17.37 15.21
C ILE A 133 17.22 -17.75 13.73
N THR A 134 17.45 -19.02 13.45
CA THR A 134 17.66 -19.51 12.09
C THR A 134 16.36 -20.00 11.46
N VAL A 135 16.05 -19.52 10.25
CA VAL A 135 14.82 -19.86 9.51
C VAL A 135 15.19 -20.39 8.12
N ASN A 136 14.86 -21.64 7.83
CA ASN A 136 14.99 -22.19 6.47
C ASN A 136 13.69 -21.96 5.70
N LEU A 137 13.73 -21.07 4.71
CA LEU A 137 12.62 -20.75 3.85
C LEU A 137 12.69 -21.64 2.59
N LEU A 138 11.77 -22.59 2.49
CA LEU A 138 11.65 -23.52 1.37
C LEU A 138 10.58 -23.05 0.38
N TYR A 139 10.89 -23.11 -0.91
CA TYR A 139 9.98 -22.75 -1.99
C TYR A 139 10.39 -23.41 -3.31
N LYS A 140 9.42 -23.79 -4.13
CA LYS A 140 9.65 -24.47 -5.42
C LYS A 140 10.28 -23.62 -6.53
N TRP A 141 10.27 -22.29 -6.41
CA TRP A 141 10.85 -21.38 -7.41
C TRP A 141 12.33 -21.08 -7.13
N TRP A 142 13.20 -22.07 -7.35
CA TRP A 142 14.62 -22.04 -6.97
C TRP A 142 15.42 -20.85 -7.51
N ASP A 143 15.03 -20.31 -8.66
CA ASP A 143 15.68 -19.19 -9.33
C ASP A 143 15.33 -17.83 -8.71
N GLN A 144 14.35 -17.76 -7.81
CA GLN A 144 13.89 -16.51 -7.24
C GLN A 144 14.81 -16.01 -6.13
N PRO A 145 15.40 -14.80 -6.27
CA PRO A 145 16.33 -14.23 -5.31
C PRO A 145 15.58 -13.55 -4.15
N TRP A 146 14.73 -14.28 -3.42
CA TRP A 146 13.89 -13.67 -2.38
C TRP A 146 14.70 -12.97 -1.27
N LEU A 147 15.91 -13.42 -0.96
CA LEU A 147 16.75 -12.77 0.05
C LEU A 147 17.12 -11.31 -0.30
N ARG A 148 17.03 -10.88 -1.56
CA ARG A 148 17.23 -9.47 -1.97
C ARG A 148 16.30 -8.49 -1.26
N GLN A 149 15.21 -8.99 -0.65
CA GLN A 149 14.26 -8.16 0.10
C GLN A 149 14.69 -7.93 1.56
N THR A 150 15.88 -8.39 1.93
CA THR A 150 16.54 -8.10 3.21
C THR A 150 17.68 -7.10 2.99
N PRO A 151 18.06 -6.31 4.02
CA PRO A 151 19.23 -5.43 3.95
C PRO A 151 20.49 -6.16 3.47
N GLY A 152 21.16 -5.59 2.48
CA GLY A 152 22.34 -6.18 1.82
C GLY A 152 22.10 -7.52 1.12
N GLY A 153 20.85 -7.97 0.97
CA GLY A 153 20.52 -9.29 0.44
C GLY A 153 21.00 -10.47 1.30
N THR A 154 21.35 -10.21 2.58
CA THR A 154 22.09 -11.15 3.43
C THR A 154 21.21 -12.22 4.12
N GLY A 155 19.89 -12.09 4.01
CA GLY A 155 18.94 -12.89 4.78
C GLY A 155 18.83 -12.49 6.24
N ARG A 156 19.52 -11.43 6.69
CA ARG A 156 19.38 -10.93 8.06
C ARG A 156 18.20 -9.99 8.17
N TRP A 157 17.35 -10.22 9.17
CA TRP A 157 16.26 -9.32 9.53
C TRP A 157 16.09 -9.27 11.05
N GLY A 158 16.42 -8.14 11.67
CA GLY A 158 16.45 -8.06 13.13
C GLY A 158 17.39 -9.11 13.73
N ASN A 159 16.86 -10.00 14.58
CA ASN A 159 17.60 -11.09 15.21
C ASN A 159 17.48 -12.43 14.46
N HIS A 160 16.95 -12.42 13.24
CA HIS A 160 16.71 -13.62 12.45
C HIS A 160 17.74 -13.75 11.32
N GLN A 161 18.16 -14.97 11.05
CA GLN A 161 18.92 -15.35 9.87
C GLN A 161 18.09 -16.29 9.01
N PHE A 162 17.64 -15.78 7.87
CA PHE A 162 16.96 -16.54 6.85
C PHE A 162 17.96 -17.19 5.90
N VAL A 163 17.68 -18.43 5.51
CA VAL A 163 18.39 -19.15 4.45
C VAL A 163 17.36 -19.69 3.47
N ALA A 164 17.64 -19.61 2.18
CA ALA A 164 16.74 -20.06 1.14
C ALA A 164 17.07 -21.50 0.72
N ASN A 165 16.05 -22.36 0.68
CA ASN A 165 16.13 -23.71 0.12
C ASN A 165 17.32 -24.55 0.62
N ARG A 166 17.76 -24.34 1.87
CA ARG A 166 18.93 -25.05 2.41
C ARG A 166 18.62 -26.54 2.54
N GLU A 167 19.50 -27.36 1.98
CA GLU A 167 19.48 -28.81 2.15
C GLU A 167 20.38 -29.20 3.33
N GLY A 168 19.86 -29.99 4.27
CA GLY A 168 20.58 -30.37 5.48
C GLY A 168 20.79 -29.24 6.49
N GLY A 169 21.56 -29.53 7.53
CA GLY A 169 21.78 -28.63 8.67
C GLY A 169 20.58 -28.51 9.61
N GLN A 170 20.73 -27.69 10.65
CA GLN A 170 19.73 -27.44 11.69
C GLN A 170 19.21 -26.01 11.59
N SER A 171 17.89 -25.83 11.53
CA SER A 171 17.23 -24.53 11.62
C SER A 171 16.22 -24.53 12.75
N ASP A 172 16.17 -23.47 13.54
CA ASP A 172 15.16 -23.34 14.60
C ASP A 172 13.74 -23.47 14.01
N TRP A 173 13.52 -22.82 12.86
CA TRP A 173 12.28 -22.88 12.09
C TRP A 173 12.49 -23.34 10.66
N VAL A 174 11.49 -24.02 10.11
CA VAL A 174 11.37 -24.29 8.68
C VAL A 174 10.02 -23.76 8.21
N VAL A 175 10.05 -22.93 7.18
CA VAL A 175 8.86 -22.36 6.56
C VAL A 175 8.79 -22.88 5.13
N VAL A 176 7.68 -23.52 4.75
CA VAL A 176 7.35 -23.81 3.37
C VAL A 176 6.46 -22.70 2.86
N TYR A 177 6.92 -21.99 1.82
CA TYR A 177 6.10 -21.04 1.10
C TYR A 177 5.41 -21.75 -0.08
N GLU A 178 4.09 -21.67 -0.10
CA GLU A 178 3.19 -22.30 -1.08
C GLU A 178 3.19 -23.81 -1.07
N ASP A 179 4.22 -24.39 -1.68
CA ASP A 179 4.34 -25.81 -1.93
C ASP A 179 5.79 -26.15 -2.31
N LEU A 180 6.09 -27.44 -2.28
CA LEU A 180 7.36 -28.00 -2.71
C LEU A 180 7.24 -28.54 -4.14
N ASP A 181 8.37 -28.60 -4.84
CA ASP A 181 8.52 -29.29 -6.13
C ASP A 181 8.80 -30.78 -5.95
N ARG A 182 9.49 -31.12 -4.85
CA ARG A 182 9.94 -32.47 -4.52
C ARG A 182 9.99 -32.67 -2.99
N PRO A 183 10.02 -33.91 -2.50
CA PRO A 183 10.22 -34.15 -1.08
C PRO A 183 11.50 -33.50 -0.54
N ARG A 184 11.44 -32.92 0.65
CA ARG A 184 12.56 -32.23 1.32
C ARG A 184 12.74 -32.76 2.73
N THR A 185 13.94 -33.26 3.03
CA THR A 185 14.32 -33.64 4.40
C THR A 185 15.00 -32.47 5.09
N VAL A 186 14.46 -32.05 6.23
CA VAL A 186 14.93 -30.93 7.04
C VAL A 186 15.09 -31.32 8.50
N THR A 187 15.94 -30.60 9.23
CA THR A 187 16.06 -30.75 10.68
C THR A 187 15.66 -29.44 11.36
N CYS A 188 14.63 -29.49 12.21
CA CYS A 188 14.11 -28.34 12.92
C CYS A 188 13.70 -28.67 14.35
N ARG A 189 13.35 -27.66 15.15
CA ARG A 189 12.80 -27.88 16.49
C ARG A 189 11.35 -28.39 16.41
N PRO A 190 10.88 -29.21 17.37
CA PRO A 190 9.47 -29.60 17.45
C PRO A 190 8.54 -28.38 17.52
N GLY A 191 7.42 -28.41 16.78
CA GLY A 191 6.43 -27.32 16.79
C GLY A 191 6.78 -26.12 15.89
N LYS A 192 7.85 -26.20 15.09
CA LYS A 192 8.42 -25.11 14.29
C LYS A 192 8.39 -25.31 12.77
N LEU A 193 7.52 -26.19 12.27
CA LEU A 193 7.20 -26.33 10.84
C LEU A 193 6.00 -25.45 10.48
N VAL A 194 6.20 -24.53 9.55
CA VAL A 194 5.17 -23.58 9.12
C VAL A 194 4.88 -23.73 7.64
N LEU A 195 3.60 -23.71 7.26
CA LEU A 195 3.15 -23.47 5.89
C LEU A 195 2.66 -22.02 5.75
N ALA A 196 3.15 -21.30 4.75
CA ALA A 196 2.64 -19.97 4.38
C ALA A 196 2.05 -20.01 2.97
N THR A 197 0.74 -19.77 2.84
CA THR A 197 0.00 -19.95 1.56
C THR A 197 -0.23 -18.60 0.87
N GLY A 198 0.52 -18.26 -0.18
CA GLY A 198 0.40 -16.98 -0.88
C GLY A 198 -0.72 -16.88 -1.93
N GLU A 199 -1.22 -18.00 -2.44
CA GLU A 199 -2.23 -18.10 -3.48
C GLU A 199 -3.62 -18.24 -2.84
N PRO A 200 -4.68 -17.69 -3.44
CA PRO A 200 -6.02 -17.71 -2.88
C PRO A 200 -6.70 -19.08 -3.08
N PRO A 201 -7.81 -19.35 -2.37
CA PRO A 201 -8.56 -20.62 -2.48
C PRO A 201 -9.07 -20.94 -3.89
N SER A 202 -9.15 -19.93 -4.76
CA SER A 202 -9.56 -20.07 -6.16
C SER A 202 -8.45 -20.61 -7.08
N LEU A 203 -7.19 -20.58 -6.65
CA LEU A 203 -6.03 -21.05 -7.42
C LEU A 203 -5.34 -22.25 -6.77
N SER A 204 -5.22 -22.24 -5.44
CA SER A 204 -4.58 -23.32 -4.67
C SER A 204 -5.54 -23.88 -3.63
N ARG A 205 -5.59 -25.20 -3.52
CA ARG A 205 -6.27 -25.90 -2.43
C ARG A 205 -5.34 -26.97 -1.89
N TYR A 206 -5.31 -27.09 -0.56
CA TYR A 206 -4.41 -27.99 0.14
C TYR A 206 -5.19 -29.17 0.71
N SER A 207 -4.69 -30.37 0.46
CA SER A 207 -5.26 -31.60 1.01
C SER A 207 -4.98 -31.69 2.52
N ARG A 208 -5.86 -32.38 3.24
CA ARG A 208 -5.66 -32.61 4.69
C ARG A 208 -4.33 -33.30 4.98
N GLY A 209 -3.98 -34.33 4.20
CA GLY A 209 -2.72 -35.06 4.38
C GLY A 209 -1.48 -34.19 4.18
N TYR A 210 -1.54 -33.22 3.27
CA TYR A 210 -0.46 -32.25 3.12
C TYR A 210 -0.38 -31.27 4.29
N LEU A 211 -1.52 -30.74 4.73
CA LEU A 211 -1.61 -29.81 5.86
C LEU A 211 -1.14 -30.44 7.17
N ASP A 212 -1.41 -31.74 7.39
CA ASP A 212 -1.03 -32.49 8.59
C ASP A 212 0.51 -32.59 8.79
N GLN A 213 1.32 -32.17 7.80
CA GLN A 213 2.77 -32.11 7.91
C GLN A 213 3.29 -30.90 8.71
N PHE A 214 2.44 -29.89 8.94
CA PHE A 214 2.85 -28.59 9.48
C PHE A 214 2.32 -28.39 10.91
N ASP A 215 3.09 -27.72 11.77
CA ASP A 215 2.62 -27.40 13.12
C ASP A 215 1.80 -26.11 13.16
N LEU A 216 1.94 -25.25 12.14
CA LEU A 216 1.23 -23.98 11.98
C LEU A 216 0.99 -23.70 10.49
N VAL A 217 -0.22 -23.25 10.15
CA VAL A 217 -0.55 -22.75 8.82
C VAL A 217 -0.86 -21.26 8.90
N VAL A 218 -0.15 -20.45 8.11
CA VAL A 218 -0.37 -19.01 7.95
C VAL A 218 -1.00 -18.79 6.59
N THR A 219 -2.23 -18.27 6.59
CA THR A 219 -3.05 -18.27 5.38
C THR A 219 -4.04 -17.10 5.35
N ALA A 220 -4.47 -16.74 4.14
CA ALA A 220 -5.64 -15.89 3.90
C ALA A 220 -6.90 -16.72 3.56
N HIS A 221 -6.84 -18.04 3.63
CA HIS A 221 -7.96 -18.95 3.37
C HIS A 221 -8.84 -19.04 4.62
N GLU A 222 -9.97 -18.33 4.61
CA GLU A 222 -10.91 -18.27 5.75
C GLU A 222 -11.51 -19.64 6.10
N ASP A 223 -11.70 -20.51 5.11
CA ASP A 223 -12.30 -21.84 5.27
C ASP A 223 -11.27 -22.96 5.50
N LEU A 224 -9.97 -22.65 5.62
CA LEU A 224 -8.93 -23.67 5.79
C LEU A 224 -8.99 -24.28 7.20
N VAL A 225 -9.12 -25.60 7.25
CA VAL A 225 -9.22 -26.35 8.52
C VAL A 225 -7.88 -26.98 8.86
N HIS A 226 -7.29 -26.55 9.97
CA HIS A 226 -6.08 -27.13 10.57
C HIS A 226 -6.08 -26.84 12.09
N PRO A 227 -5.49 -27.69 12.96
CA PRO A 227 -5.50 -27.47 14.41
C PRO A 227 -4.89 -26.13 14.87
N ARG A 228 -3.97 -25.58 14.07
CA ARG A 228 -3.33 -24.28 14.34
C ARG A 228 -3.26 -23.47 13.05
N VAL A 229 -4.13 -22.46 12.95
CA VAL A 229 -4.19 -21.53 11.82
C VAL A 229 -3.98 -20.12 12.32
N LEU A 230 -3.10 -19.39 11.66
CA LEU A 230 -3.01 -17.93 11.75
C LEU A 230 -3.65 -17.35 10.48
N LEU A 231 -4.88 -16.87 10.62
CA LEU A 231 -5.57 -16.15 9.55
C LEU A 231 -5.03 -14.72 9.50
N SER A 232 -4.33 -14.37 8.43
CA SER A 232 -3.76 -13.03 8.25
C SER A 232 -3.47 -12.74 6.78
N GLN A 233 -3.13 -11.49 6.46
CA GLN A 233 -2.37 -11.26 5.24
C GLN A 233 -1.07 -12.05 5.33
N VAL A 234 -0.81 -12.82 4.26
CA VAL A 234 0.30 -13.76 4.19
C VAL A 234 1.58 -12.99 3.85
N PRO A 235 2.74 -13.38 4.42
CA PRO A 235 4.04 -12.84 4.03
C PRO A 235 4.30 -13.12 2.55
N LEU A 236 3.99 -12.15 1.70
CA LEU A 236 4.17 -12.25 0.25
C LEU A 236 5.41 -11.46 -0.19
N PRO A 237 6.29 -12.06 -1.03
CA PRO A 237 7.41 -11.33 -1.59
C PRO A 237 6.90 -10.30 -2.61
N TRP A 238 7.53 -9.12 -2.64
CA TRP A 238 7.31 -8.18 -3.74
C TRP A 238 8.06 -8.63 -5.00
N HIS A 239 7.49 -8.33 -6.16
CA HIS A 239 7.98 -8.81 -7.46
C HIS A 239 8.58 -7.70 -8.33
N ILE A 240 8.51 -6.44 -7.89
CA ILE A 240 9.20 -5.35 -8.58
C ILE A 240 10.70 -5.66 -8.65
N GLY A 241 11.29 -5.52 -9.83
CA GLY A 241 12.70 -5.87 -10.06
C GLY A 241 13.01 -7.36 -10.22
N LEU A 242 12.02 -8.25 -10.25
CA LEU A 242 12.22 -9.64 -10.71
C LEU A 242 12.26 -9.71 -12.23
N PHE A 243 13.13 -10.61 -12.73
CA PHE A 243 13.36 -10.96 -14.13
C PHE A 243 13.87 -9.80 -15.02
N GLY A 244 14.76 -10.11 -15.97
CA GLY A 244 15.39 -9.17 -16.89
C GLY A 244 16.84 -8.83 -16.54
N PRO A 245 17.82 -9.05 -17.44
CA PRO A 245 19.22 -8.64 -17.26
C PRO A 245 19.41 -7.11 -17.36
N GLU A 246 18.38 -6.39 -17.80
CA GLU A 246 18.41 -4.94 -17.92
C GLU A 246 18.06 -4.29 -16.58
N ALA A 247 19.12 -3.99 -15.83
CA ALA A 247 19.14 -2.80 -15.03
C ALA A 247 18.63 -1.61 -15.86
N TRP A 248 17.88 -0.70 -15.24
CA TRP A 248 17.82 0.65 -15.78
C TRP A 248 19.26 1.14 -16.00
N PRO A 249 19.60 1.83 -17.10
CA PRO A 249 20.98 2.25 -17.35
C PRO A 249 21.55 2.99 -16.13
N GLY A 250 22.46 2.33 -15.39
CA GLY A 250 23.10 2.88 -14.20
C GLY A 250 22.53 2.49 -12.82
N SER A 251 21.49 1.66 -12.70
CA SER A 251 21.02 1.15 -11.39
C SER A 251 21.54 -0.26 -11.09
N GLY A 252 21.94 -0.54 -9.86
CA GLY A 252 22.20 -1.92 -9.39
C GLY A 252 20.95 -2.81 -9.41
N PRO A 253 21.00 -4.01 -8.80
CA PRO A 253 19.81 -4.83 -8.63
C PRO A 253 18.72 -4.02 -7.90
N ILE A 254 17.46 -4.17 -8.30
CA ILE A 254 16.34 -3.57 -7.58
C ILE A 254 16.10 -4.43 -6.34
N ASP A 255 16.79 -4.11 -5.26
CA ASP A 255 16.78 -4.80 -3.98
C ASP A 255 16.25 -3.90 -2.86
N TYR A 256 16.25 -4.42 -1.61
CA TYR A 256 15.80 -3.66 -0.44
C TYR A 256 16.56 -2.33 -0.29
N ASP A 257 17.89 -2.36 -0.46
CA ASP A 257 18.74 -1.19 -0.22
C ASP A 257 18.46 -0.10 -1.25
N LEU A 258 18.38 -0.45 -2.55
CA LEU A 258 17.99 0.50 -3.60
C LEU A 258 16.60 1.07 -3.32
N LEU A 259 15.60 0.22 -3.07
CA LEU A 259 14.22 0.67 -2.88
C LEU A 259 14.04 1.54 -1.63
N SER A 260 14.84 1.29 -0.58
CA SER A 260 14.88 2.11 0.63
C SER A 260 15.55 3.46 0.42
N GLY A 261 16.56 3.52 -0.47
CA GLY A 261 17.30 4.74 -0.78
C GLY A 261 16.59 5.70 -1.74
N VAL A 262 15.64 5.20 -2.56
CA VAL A 262 14.88 6.04 -3.50
C VAL A 262 13.79 6.84 -2.77
N THR A 263 14.01 8.14 -2.60
CA THR A 263 13.16 9.07 -1.82
C THR A 263 12.11 9.84 -2.65
N GLY A 264 12.06 9.62 -3.96
CA GLY A 264 11.06 10.19 -4.86
C GLY A 264 11.36 9.81 -6.31
N MET A 265 10.38 9.95 -7.20
CA MET A 265 10.56 9.73 -8.63
C MET A 265 9.64 10.59 -9.49
N ASP A 266 10.19 11.09 -10.59
CA ASP A 266 9.44 11.77 -11.63
C ASP A 266 8.54 10.80 -12.39
N LYS A 267 7.34 11.29 -12.73
CA LYS A 267 6.30 10.51 -13.42
C LYS A 267 6.11 11.05 -14.82
N ALA A 268 6.31 10.18 -15.82
CA ALA A 268 6.18 10.52 -17.23
C ALA A 268 4.76 10.25 -17.76
N PHE A 269 4.06 9.27 -17.17
CA PHE A 269 2.79 8.76 -17.69
C PHE A 269 1.70 8.69 -16.62
N ALA A 270 0.45 8.64 -17.08
CA ALA A 270 -0.72 8.65 -16.19
C ALA A 270 -0.94 7.28 -15.54
N VAL A 271 -1.41 6.28 -16.31
CA VAL A 271 -1.85 4.99 -15.76
C VAL A 271 -1.23 3.82 -16.51
N SER A 272 -0.72 2.84 -15.78
CA SER A 272 -0.31 1.55 -16.33
C SER A 272 -1.04 0.38 -15.70
N ALA A 273 -1.05 -0.76 -16.39
CA ALA A 273 -1.45 -2.05 -15.84
C ALA A 273 -0.51 -3.14 -16.38
N ILE A 274 -0.15 -4.11 -15.54
CA ILE A 274 0.53 -5.33 -15.99
C ILE A 274 -0.50 -6.45 -16.00
N VAL A 275 -0.77 -6.99 -17.18
CA VAL A 275 -1.79 -8.00 -17.44
C VAL A 275 -1.09 -9.34 -17.65
N SER A 276 -1.63 -10.41 -17.05
CA SER A 276 -1.24 -11.78 -17.41
C SER A 276 -2.25 -12.39 -18.36
N ASP A 277 -1.79 -13.29 -19.20
CA ASP A 277 -2.57 -14.09 -20.17
C ASP A 277 -3.42 -15.21 -19.51
N LYS A 278 -3.53 -15.22 -18.18
CA LYS A 278 -4.28 -16.24 -17.45
C LYS A 278 -5.79 -16.04 -17.66
N ALA A 279 -6.47 -17.07 -18.16
CA ALA A 279 -7.92 -17.11 -18.39
C ALA A 279 -8.66 -18.25 -17.66
N LEU A 280 -8.01 -18.87 -16.66
CA LEU A 280 -8.43 -20.15 -16.07
C LEU A 280 -9.59 -20.09 -15.05
N THR A 281 -9.98 -18.91 -14.55
CA THR A 281 -10.97 -18.78 -13.47
C THR A 281 -12.03 -17.73 -13.82
N GLN A 282 -13.18 -17.76 -13.16
CA GLN A 282 -14.20 -16.71 -13.32
C GLN A 282 -13.64 -15.31 -13.01
N GLY A 283 -12.77 -15.19 -12.00
CA GLY A 283 -12.07 -13.95 -11.68
C GLY A 283 -11.15 -13.47 -12.80
N HIS A 284 -10.46 -14.39 -13.49
CA HIS A 284 -9.66 -14.04 -14.67
C HIS A 284 -10.51 -13.47 -15.82
N LEU A 285 -11.67 -14.08 -16.10
CA LEU A 285 -12.58 -13.61 -17.14
C LEU A 285 -13.18 -12.23 -16.80
N ALA A 286 -13.62 -12.03 -15.56
CA ALA A 286 -14.15 -10.76 -15.09
C ALA A 286 -13.09 -9.64 -15.18
N ARG A 287 -11.84 -9.93 -14.77
CA ARG A 287 -10.74 -8.98 -14.91
C ARG A 287 -10.44 -8.64 -16.37
N ALA A 288 -10.45 -9.64 -17.26
CA ALA A 288 -10.20 -9.42 -18.69
C ALA A 288 -11.29 -8.55 -19.33
N ASP A 289 -12.57 -8.80 -19.03
CA ASP A 289 -13.67 -7.96 -19.54
C ASP A 289 -13.59 -6.53 -19.00
N PHE A 290 -13.33 -6.37 -17.70
CA PHE A 290 -13.11 -5.07 -17.07
C PHE A 290 -11.96 -4.30 -17.73
N LEU A 291 -10.79 -4.93 -17.89
CA LEU A 291 -9.62 -4.31 -18.51
C LEU A 291 -9.91 -3.88 -19.95
N ARG A 292 -10.59 -4.72 -20.74
CA ARG A 292 -10.98 -4.40 -22.11
C ARG A 292 -11.89 -3.17 -22.17
N ARG A 293 -12.92 -3.12 -21.31
CA ARG A 293 -13.85 -1.97 -21.21
C ARG A 293 -13.15 -0.71 -20.73
N LEU A 294 -12.34 -0.83 -19.68
CA LEU A 294 -11.60 0.30 -19.11
C LEU A 294 -10.61 0.87 -20.14
N LYS A 295 -9.91 0.02 -20.89
CA LYS A 295 -9.02 0.47 -21.97
C LYS A 295 -9.79 1.19 -23.08
N ALA A 296 -10.99 0.75 -23.44
CA ALA A 296 -11.83 1.45 -24.41
C ALA A 296 -12.26 2.84 -23.91
N LEU A 297 -12.56 2.98 -22.61
CA LEU A 297 -12.96 4.25 -21.99
C LEU A 297 -11.79 5.22 -21.76
N MET A 298 -10.61 4.70 -21.40
CA MET A 298 -9.43 5.51 -21.07
C MET A 298 -8.55 5.84 -22.28
N GLY A 299 -8.68 5.10 -23.39
CA GLY A 299 -7.86 5.29 -24.58
C GLY A 299 -6.37 5.24 -24.25
N ASP A 300 -5.62 6.21 -24.74
CA ASP A 300 -4.16 6.28 -24.60
C ASP A 300 -3.69 6.64 -23.17
N THR A 301 -4.61 7.00 -22.27
CA THR A 301 -4.26 7.29 -20.87
C THR A 301 -3.84 6.03 -20.10
N LEU A 302 -4.32 4.84 -20.52
CA LEU A 302 -4.03 3.55 -19.91
C LEU A 302 -3.07 2.73 -20.79
N HIS A 303 -1.84 2.52 -20.29
CA HIS A 303 -0.86 1.65 -20.94
C HIS A 303 -0.93 0.24 -20.37
N LEU A 304 -1.00 -0.76 -21.26
CA LEU A 304 -1.10 -2.17 -20.90
C LEU A 304 0.23 -2.86 -21.22
N TYR A 305 0.75 -3.59 -20.23
CA TYR A 305 1.99 -4.36 -20.31
C TYR A 305 1.75 -5.84 -20.02
N GLY A 306 2.66 -6.71 -20.48
CA GLY A 306 2.60 -8.15 -20.28
C GLY A 306 2.39 -8.93 -21.59
N ARG A 307 2.27 -10.26 -21.47
CA ARG A 307 2.13 -11.15 -22.63
C ARG A 307 0.86 -10.82 -23.42
N GLY A 308 1.01 -10.69 -24.74
CA GLY A 308 -0.07 -10.25 -25.65
C GLY A 308 -0.28 -8.72 -25.70
N TYR A 309 0.53 -7.95 -24.96
CA TYR A 309 0.59 -6.48 -25.00
C TYR A 309 2.05 -6.03 -25.18
N CYS A 310 2.46 -4.93 -24.55
CA CYS A 310 3.85 -4.50 -24.51
C CYS A 310 4.61 -5.32 -23.45
N GLU A 311 5.54 -6.18 -23.87
CA GLU A 311 6.41 -6.88 -22.94
C GLU A 311 7.49 -5.96 -22.38
N VAL A 312 7.77 -6.10 -21.09
CA VAL A 312 8.83 -5.36 -20.38
C VAL A 312 9.74 -6.35 -19.67
N ALA A 313 11.04 -6.04 -19.65
CA ALA A 313 12.03 -6.92 -19.02
C ALA A 313 11.75 -7.14 -17.53
N ASN A 314 11.42 -6.05 -16.82
CA ASN A 314 11.05 -6.08 -15.41
C ASN A 314 9.81 -5.21 -15.15
N LYS A 315 9.13 -5.45 -14.03
CA LYS A 315 7.93 -4.68 -13.65
C LYS A 315 8.23 -3.20 -13.36
N TRP A 316 9.45 -2.87 -12.95
CA TRP A 316 9.81 -1.49 -12.62
C TRP A 316 9.55 -0.57 -13.81
N SER A 317 9.99 -0.93 -15.02
CA SER A 317 9.76 -0.13 -16.23
C SER A 317 8.29 0.14 -16.55
N ALA A 318 7.37 -0.72 -16.12
CA ALA A 318 5.93 -0.57 -16.32
C ALA A 318 5.20 0.13 -15.16
N ILE A 319 5.84 0.32 -14.00
CA ILE A 319 5.21 0.91 -12.80
C ILE A 319 5.87 2.24 -12.48
N ALA A 320 7.18 2.26 -12.38
CA ALA A 320 7.96 3.36 -11.84
C ALA A 320 7.74 4.70 -12.57
N PRO A 321 7.63 4.74 -13.92
CA PRO A 321 7.35 5.97 -14.66
C PRO A 321 5.90 6.48 -14.58
N TYR A 322 4.99 5.74 -13.95
CA TYR A 322 3.56 6.03 -13.93
C TYR A 322 3.13 6.67 -12.61
N LYS A 323 2.17 7.59 -12.67
CA LYS A 323 1.57 8.19 -11.48
C LYS A 323 0.59 7.23 -10.80
N PHE A 324 -0.18 6.49 -11.59
CA PHE A 324 -1.12 5.49 -11.11
C PHE A 324 -0.82 4.10 -11.71
N HIS A 325 -1.06 3.05 -10.93
CA HIS A 325 -0.92 1.68 -11.40
C HIS A 325 -2.17 0.86 -11.06
N LEU A 326 -2.70 0.13 -12.03
CA LEU A 326 -3.89 -0.70 -11.88
C LEU A 326 -3.53 -2.05 -11.26
N CYS A 327 -4.03 -2.29 -10.05
CA CYS A 327 -3.74 -3.42 -9.19
C CYS A 327 -5.02 -4.24 -8.98
N ILE A 328 -5.28 -5.23 -9.83
CA ILE A 328 -6.46 -6.10 -9.74
C ILE A 328 -6.05 -7.49 -9.30
N GLU A 329 -6.46 -7.85 -8.09
CA GLU A 329 -6.23 -9.18 -7.53
C GLU A 329 -7.08 -10.26 -8.20
N ASN A 330 -6.61 -11.49 -8.10
CA ASN A 330 -7.31 -12.67 -8.65
C ASN A 330 -8.52 -13.08 -7.78
N TYR A 331 -8.59 -12.57 -6.56
CA TYR A 331 -9.57 -12.95 -5.55
C TYR A 331 -9.85 -11.77 -4.62
N GLN A 332 -11.07 -11.71 -4.09
CA GLN A 332 -11.50 -10.71 -3.13
C GLN A 332 -11.80 -11.40 -1.81
N SER A 333 -11.15 -10.98 -0.74
CA SER A 333 -11.42 -11.40 0.64
C SER A 333 -10.97 -10.33 1.64
N ASP A 334 -11.17 -10.56 2.93
CA ASP A 334 -10.79 -9.63 3.99
C ASP A 334 -9.27 -9.57 4.23
N HIS A 335 -8.52 -10.57 3.76
CA HIS A 335 -7.12 -10.77 4.12
C HIS A 335 -6.16 -10.94 2.93
N TYR A 336 -6.63 -10.77 1.70
CA TYR A 336 -5.86 -11.09 0.48
C TYR A 336 -5.52 -9.86 -0.36
N TRP A 337 -4.27 -9.40 -0.25
CA TRP A 337 -3.64 -8.47 -1.18
C TRP A 337 -2.21 -8.94 -1.44
N THR A 338 -1.70 -8.70 -2.65
CA THR A 338 -0.46 -9.34 -3.11
C THR A 338 0.60 -8.37 -3.61
N GLU A 339 1.61 -8.91 -4.29
CA GLU A 339 2.66 -8.16 -4.93
C GLU A 339 2.14 -7.05 -5.85
N LYS A 340 0.94 -7.20 -6.43
CA LYS A 340 0.37 -6.18 -7.32
C LYS A 340 0.24 -4.83 -6.62
N LEU A 341 -0.18 -4.85 -5.36
CA LEU A 341 -0.31 -3.64 -4.55
C LEU A 341 1.05 -3.17 -4.03
N SER A 342 1.88 -4.08 -3.48
CA SER A 342 3.19 -3.68 -2.97
C SER A 342 4.08 -3.12 -4.07
N ASP A 343 4.11 -3.73 -5.25
CA ASP A 343 4.92 -3.31 -6.39
C ASP A 343 4.53 -1.90 -6.84
N ALA A 344 3.24 -1.54 -6.80
CA ALA A 344 2.78 -0.19 -7.14
C ALA A 344 3.35 0.84 -6.17
N TYR A 345 3.22 0.63 -4.86
CA TYR A 345 3.83 1.51 -3.86
C TYR A 345 5.36 1.54 -4.01
N LEU A 346 6.00 0.38 -4.19
CA LEU A 346 7.44 0.24 -4.43
C LEU A 346 7.93 0.81 -5.77
N GLY A 347 7.03 1.15 -6.69
CA GLY A 347 7.31 1.95 -7.88
C GLY A 347 6.90 3.43 -7.74
N TRP A 348 6.61 3.92 -6.53
CA TRP A 348 6.12 5.29 -6.30
C TRP A 348 4.80 5.60 -7.01
N SER A 349 4.02 4.58 -7.37
CA SER A 349 2.73 4.73 -8.05
C SER A 349 1.58 4.66 -7.06
N ILE A 350 0.52 5.42 -7.32
CA ILE A 350 -0.72 5.38 -6.57
C ILE A 350 -1.57 4.21 -7.09
N PRO A 351 -1.90 3.18 -6.30
CA PRO A 351 -2.68 2.05 -6.77
C PRO A 351 -4.12 2.42 -7.12
N ILE A 352 -4.62 1.90 -8.24
CA ILE A 352 -6.06 1.77 -8.54
C ILE A 352 -6.40 0.30 -8.26
N TYR A 353 -7.17 0.04 -7.21
CA TYR A 353 -7.14 -1.26 -6.52
C TYR A 353 -8.48 -1.98 -6.48
N HIS A 354 -8.46 -3.28 -6.78
CA HIS A 354 -9.54 -4.24 -6.53
C HIS A 354 -8.96 -5.52 -5.92
N GLY A 355 -9.48 -5.96 -4.78
CA GLY A 355 -8.98 -7.15 -4.07
C GLY A 355 -9.48 -7.16 -2.63
N CYS A 356 -8.55 -6.99 -1.68
CA CYS A 356 -8.82 -6.94 -0.24
C CYS A 356 -9.89 -5.90 0.13
N THR A 357 -10.98 -6.36 0.75
CA THR A 357 -12.12 -5.52 1.19
C THR A 357 -11.75 -4.61 2.37
N LYS A 358 -10.84 -5.08 3.24
CA LYS A 358 -10.34 -4.38 4.43
C LYS A 358 -9.01 -3.65 4.18
N ILE A 359 -8.68 -3.35 2.93
CA ILE A 359 -7.37 -2.75 2.59
C ILE A 359 -7.10 -1.40 3.30
N ARG A 360 -8.16 -0.70 3.70
CA ARG A 360 -8.11 0.55 4.48
C ARG A 360 -7.52 0.40 5.87
N GLU A 361 -7.46 -0.83 6.40
CA GLU A 361 -6.80 -1.14 7.67
C GLU A 361 -5.28 -1.20 7.52
N ALA A 362 -4.77 -1.46 6.30
CA ALA A 362 -3.35 -1.57 6.02
C ALA A 362 -2.76 -0.29 5.38
N PHE A 363 -3.53 0.41 4.53
CA PHE A 363 -3.04 1.56 3.78
C PHE A 363 -3.98 2.76 3.86
N ASP A 364 -3.42 3.98 3.75
CA ASP A 364 -4.19 5.22 3.81
C ASP A 364 -5.12 5.34 2.58
N PRO A 365 -6.44 5.52 2.76
CA PRO A 365 -7.40 5.66 1.66
C PRO A 365 -7.14 6.83 0.70
N SER A 366 -6.32 7.82 1.07
CA SER A 366 -5.91 8.89 0.14
C SER A 366 -4.79 8.45 -0.80
N THR A 367 -4.22 7.26 -0.59
CA THR A 367 -3.07 6.76 -1.36
C THR A 367 -3.42 5.59 -2.27
N PHE A 368 -4.70 5.27 -2.44
CA PHE A 368 -5.19 4.33 -3.44
C PHE A 368 -6.63 4.64 -3.85
N CYS A 369 -7.01 4.24 -5.06
CA CYS A 369 -8.38 4.35 -5.58
C CYS A 369 -9.03 2.97 -5.60
N GLY A 370 -9.90 2.66 -4.63
CA GLY A 370 -10.68 1.41 -4.65
C GLY A 370 -11.69 1.38 -5.79
N ILE A 371 -11.78 0.28 -6.54
CA ILE A 371 -12.68 0.06 -7.70
C ILE A 371 -13.42 -1.28 -7.60
N ASP A 372 -14.54 -1.42 -8.33
CA ASP A 372 -15.26 -2.69 -8.51
C ASP A 372 -15.20 -3.11 -9.98
N ILE A 373 -14.53 -4.24 -10.25
CA ILE A 373 -14.37 -4.73 -11.63
C ILE A 373 -15.70 -5.20 -12.26
N ARG A 374 -16.74 -5.40 -11.45
CA ARG A 374 -18.08 -5.78 -11.94
C ARG A 374 -18.91 -4.59 -12.39
N ASP A 375 -18.47 -3.37 -12.11
CA ASP A 375 -19.08 -2.12 -12.60
C ASP A 375 -18.00 -1.24 -13.26
N PRO A 376 -17.64 -1.54 -14.52
CA PRO A 376 -16.60 -0.84 -15.27
C PRO A 376 -16.85 0.66 -15.40
N GLU A 377 -18.10 1.07 -15.66
CA GLU A 377 -18.48 2.45 -15.92
C GLU A 377 -18.48 3.29 -14.63
N ALA A 378 -18.92 2.75 -13.48
CA ALA A 378 -18.76 3.43 -12.20
C ALA A 378 -17.29 3.50 -11.76
N SER A 379 -16.53 2.42 -11.96
CA SER A 379 -15.11 2.38 -11.65
C SER A 379 -14.32 3.38 -12.51
N TYR A 380 -14.62 3.50 -13.81
CA TYR A 380 -14.02 4.50 -14.67
C TYR A 380 -14.26 5.92 -14.16
N ARG A 381 -15.51 6.29 -13.84
CA ARG A 381 -15.83 7.61 -13.27
C ARG A 381 -15.03 7.88 -12.00
N ARG A 382 -14.98 6.89 -11.11
CA ARG A 382 -14.23 6.98 -9.85
C ARG A 382 -12.72 7.14 -10.08
N ILE A 383 -12.16 6.44 -11.06
CA ILE A 383 -10.75 6.58 -11.46
C ILE A 383 -10.50 8.01 -11.96
N MET A 384 -11.33 8.52 -12.86
CA MET A 384 -11.17 9.88 -13.41
C MET A 384 -11.26 10.95 -12.31
N ASP A 385 -12.25 10.87 -11.42
CA ASP A 385 -12.40 11.78 -10.28
C ASP A 385 -11.18 11.73 -9.34
N PHE A 386 -10.67 10.52 -9.09
CA PHE A 386 -9.51 10.33 -8.22
C PHE A 386 -8.23 10.84 -8.86
N MET A 387 -8.04 10.61 -10.17
CA MET A 387 -6.92 11.15 -10.94
C MET A 387 -6.93 12.67 -10.94
N GLU A 388 -8.12 13.28 -11.09
CA GLU A 388 -8.28 14.73 -11.05
C GLU A 388 -7.92 15.31 -9.69
N MET A 389 -8.42 14.70 -8.60
CA MET A 389 -8.08 15.08 -7.23
C MET A 389 -6.57 15.04 -6.97
N HIS A 390 -5.87 14.10 -7.62
CA HIS A 390 -4.43 13.91 -7.46
C HIS A 390 -3.61 14.65 -8.51
N ARG A 391 -4.20 15.36 -9.47
CA ARG A 391 -3.48 16.06 -10.55
C ARG A 391 -2.41 16.99 -9.98
N ASP A 392 -2.81 17.86 -9.06
CA ASP A 392 -1.96 18.89 -8.44
C ASP A 392 -1.65 18.63 -6.95
N THR A 393 -2.14 17.51 -6.40
CA THR A 393 -1.94 17.18 -4.98
C THR A 393 -0.60 16.51 -4.78
N ASP A 394 0.24 17.10 -3.93
CA ASP A 394 1.47 16.47 -3.48
C ASP A 394 1.15 15.42 -2.41
N VAL A 395 1.17 14.15 -2.83
CA VAL A 395 1.01 12.99 -1.94
C VAL A 395 2.35 12.30 -1.64
N SER A 396 3.48 12.92 -1.96
CA SER A 396 4.81 12.27 -1.89
C SER A 396 5.14 11.81 -0.48
N ALA A 397 4.85 12.61 0.55
CA ALA A 397 5.07 12.23 1.95
C ALA A 397 4.18 11.05 2.39
N LEU A 398 2.95 10.97 1.88
CA LEU A 398 2.04 9.87 2.17
C LEU A 398 2.47 8.60 1.44
N LEU A 399 2.84 8.70 0.16
CA LEU A 399 3.40 7.59 -0.60
C LEU A 399 4.70 7.06 0.00
N ALA A 400 5.58 7.94 0.50
CA ALA A 400 6.79 7.56 1.21
C ALA A 400 6.47 6.72 2.46
N ARG A 401 5.42 7.08 3.21
CA ARG A 401 4.95 6.31 4.37
C ARG A 401 4.40 4.94 3.96
N GLN A 402 3.56 4.87 2.92
CA GLN A 402 3.05 3.58 2.45
C GLN A 402 4.18 2.68 1.92
N ARG A 403 5.16 3.24 1.21
CA ARG A 403 6.38 2.53 0.81
C ARG A 403 7.14 1.98 2.01
N ALA A 404 7.36 2.78 3.04
CA ALA A 404 8.04 2.34 4.25
C ALA A 404 7.25 1.23 4.96
N ALA A 405 5.92 1.31 4.97
CA ALA A 405 5.05 0.25 5.49
C ALA A 405 5.21 -1.05 4.67
N VAL A 406 5.27 -0.97 3.33
CA VAL A 406 5.55 -2.14 2.47
C VAL A 406 6.96 -2.69 2.69
N LEU A 407 7.98 -1.85 2.68
CA LEU A 407 9.39 -2.26 2.77
C LEU A 407 9.76 -2.86 4.12
N ASN A 408 9.13 -2.39 5.20
CA ASN A 408 9.53 -2.76 6.56
C ASN A 408 8.45 -3.56 7.29
N GLY A 409 7.20 -3.11 7.26
CA GLY A 409 6.11 -3.74 8.01
C GLY A 409 5.56 -4.99 7.31
N HIS A 410 5.12 -4.83 6.06
CA HIS A 410 4.54 -5.90 5.26
C HIS A 410 5.56 -6.75 4.50
N ASN A 411 6.85 -6.47 4.66
CA ASN A 411 7.92 -7.27 4.09
C ASN A 411 7.80 -8.71 4.55
N MET A 412 7.91 -9.65 3.59
CA MET A 412 7.84 -11.09 3.84
C MET A 412 8.73 -11.51 5.03
N PHE A 413 9.97 -11.02 5.11
CA PHE A 413 10.91 -11.38 6.15
C PHE A 413 10.56 -10.80 7.52
N ASN A 414 9.99 -9.59 7.56
CA ASN A 414 9.46 -9.02 8.81
C ASN A 414 8.31 -9.86 9.37
N ARG A 415 7.35 -10.17 8.50
CA ARG A 415 6.17 -10.96 8.87
C ARG A 415 6.56 -12.38 9.28
N LEU A 416 7.49 -13.01 8.58
CA LEU A 416 8.03 -14.31 8.98
C LEU A 416 8.83 -14.23 10.29
N ALA A 417 9.57 -13.16 10.55
CA ALA A 417 10.28 -12.99 11.82
C ALA A 417 9.30 -12.85 13.02
N GLU A 418 8.17 -12.18 12.83
CA GLU A 418 7.08 -12.09 13.82
C GLU A 418 6.45 -13.47 14.10
N ILE A 419 6.27 -14.29 13.06
CA ILE A 419 5.75 -15.66 13.19
C ILE A 419 6.79 -16.57 13.87
N CYS A 420 8.05 -16.46 13.47
CA CYS A 420 9.18 -17.26 13.95
C CYS A 420 9.84 -16.62 15.20
N ALA A 421 9.04 -16.22 16.19
CA ALA A 421 9.46 -15.29 17.24
C ALA A 421 10.56 -15.80 18.22
N ASP A 422 10.71 -17.12 18.39
CA ASP A 422 11.59 -17.72 19.40
C ASP A 422 12.26 -19.00 18.92
N ALA A 423 13.40 -19.37 19.54
CA ALA A 423 14.12 -20.63 19.31
C ALA A 423 13.83 -21.69 20.39
N ALA A 424 12.68 -21.64 21.07
CA ALA A 424 12.32 -22.63 22.08
C ALA A 424 12.02 -24.00 21.44
N GLY A 425 12.24 -25.05 22.22
CA GLY A 425 12.05 -26.43 21.81
C GLY A 425 13.29 -27.26 22.12
N ASP A 426 13.10 -28.35 22.88
CA ASP A 426 14.18 -29.24 23.28
C ASP A 426 14.49 -30.24 22.18
N GLY A 427 15.77 -30.28 21.78
CA GLY A 427 16.27 -31.20 20.77
C GLY A 427 15.96 -30.82 19.32
N TRP A 428 16.42 -31.68 18.43
CA TRP A 428 16.30 -31.53 16.98
C TRP A 428 15.53 -32.71 16.41
N ARG A 429 14.54 -32.46 15.55
CA ARG A 429 13.84 -33.51 14.81
C ARG A 429 14.14 -33.41 13.32
N GLN A 430 14.43 -34.54 12.70
CA GLN A 430 14.50 -34.66 11.25
C GLN A 430 13.13 -35.07 10.71
N VAL A 431 12.65 -34.37 9.69
CA VAL A 431 11.33 -34.60 9.08
C VAL A 431 11.48 -34.53 7.56
N THR A 432 10.80 -35.42 6.85
CA THR A 432 10.66 -35.35 5.39
C THR A 432 9.29 -34.76 5.05
N LEU A 433 9.32 -33.61 4.41
CA LEU A 433 8.13 -32.92 3.88
C LEU A 433 7.92 -33.36 2.43
N HIS A 434 6.67 -33.58 2.05
CA HIS A 434 6.24 -33.99 0.72
C HIS A 434 5.40 -32.89 0.05
N PRO A 435 5.50 -32.72 -1.28
CA PRO A 435 4.68 -31.75 -2.01
C PRO A 435 3.20 -32.15 -2.02
N GLU A 436 2.30 -31.18 -2.15
CA GLU A 436 0.83 -31.38 -2.14
C GLU A 436 0.37 -32.46 -3.12
N ILE A 437 1.00 -32.54 -4.30
CA ILE A 437 0.70 -33.57 -5.32
C ILE A 437 0.82 -35.00 -4.79
N SER A 438 1.63 -35.24 -3.74
CA SER A 438 1.81 -36.56 -3.13
C SER A 438 0.56 -37.07 -2.40
N PHE A 439 -0.34 -36.16 -2.04
CA PHE A 439 -1.55 -36.43 -1.26
C PHE A 439 -2.82 -36.41 -2.12
N GLN A 440 -2.71 -36.00 -3.38
CA GLN A 440 -3.78 -36.00 -4.36
C GLN A 440 -3.90 -37.37 -5.04
N LYS A 441 -4.21 -38.43 -4.28
CA LYS A 441 -4.53 -39.74 -4.88
C LYS A 441 -5.95 -39.70 -5.48
N GLY A 442 -6.05 -39.88 -6.80
CA GLY A 442 -7.30 -40.23 -7.49
C GLY A 442 -8.28 -39.09 -7.78
N ARG A 443 -7.81 -37.95 -8.28
CA ARG A 443 -8.68 -36.97 -8.97
C ARG A 443 -8.68 -37.19 -10.47
#